data_AF-A0A9W8P6V6-F1
#
_entry.id   AF-A0A9W8P6V6-F1
#
_cell.length_a   1.000
_cell.length_b   1.000
_cell.length_c   1.000
_cell.angle_alpha   90.00
_cell.angle_beta   90.00
_cell.angle_gamma   90.00
#
_symmetry.space_group_name_H-M   'P 1'
#
loop_
_entity.id
_entity.type
_entity.pdbx_description
1 polymer ?
#
loop_
_entity_poly.entity_id
_entity_poly.type
_entity_poly.pdbx_seq_one_letter_code
_entity_poly.pdbx_strand_id
1 'polypeptide(L)'
;MSEGIAMVPAPIVAPIAPREQEDGSRLEQPEDVNEEPAPITDQEVGEYREQDRYLPIANVSRIMKSSVPSTAKIAKDAKECVQECVSEFISFITSEAAEKCQLEKRKTIGGEDILYAMGSLGFDNYAECLKVHLAKLRVHQHGNAAGAGGSGRGVDRIDED
;
A
#
# COMPACT_ATOMS: atom_id res chain seq x y z
N MET A 1 -14.48 78.91 -26.96
CA MET A 1 -15.81 78.44 -26.53
C MET A 1 -15.67 76.99 -26.12
N SER A 2 -16.08 76.72 -24.88
CA SER A 2 -16.52 75.44 -24.32
C SER A 2 -15.48 74.36 -23.93
N GLU A 3 -15.46 74.11 -22.62
CA GLU A 3 -14.80 73.04 -21.87
C GLU A 3 -15.50 71.68 -22.01
N GLY A 4 -14.79 70.59 -21.72
CA GLY A 4 -15.32 69.23 -21.59
C GLY A 4 -14.52 68.44 -20.55
N ILE A 5 -15.21 68.04 -19.49
CA ILE A 5 -14.72 67.69 -18.15
C ILE A 5 -14.21 66.23 -18.06
N ALA A 6 -13.09 66.05 -17.35
CA ALA A 6 -12.51 64.76 -16.98
C ALA A 6 -13.30 64.11 -15.82
N MET A 7 -13.63 62.83 -15.96
CA MET A 7 -14.33 62.03 -14.95
C MET A 7 -13.33 61.46 -13.95
N VAL A 8 -13.46 61.87 -12.68
CA VAL A 8 -12.67 61.42 -11.52
C VAL A 8 -13.17 60.05 -11.00
N PRO A 9 -12.29 59.19 -10.47
CA PRO A 9 -12.66 57.87 -9.94
C PRO A 9 -13.44 57.96 -8.61
N ALA A 10 -14.37 57.02 -8.41
CA ALA A 10 -15.27 56.93 -7.27
C ALA A 10 -14.55 56.64 -5.93
N PRO A 11 -15.01 57.19 -4.79
CA PRO A 11 -14.38 57.02 -3.49
C PRO A 11 -14.69 55.67 -2.84
N ILE A 12 -13.69 55.18 -2.10
CA ILE A 12 -13.70 53.97 -1.27
C ILE A 12 -14.53 54.25 0.00
N VAL A 13 -15.58 53.47 0.23
CA VAL A 13 -16.34 53.48 1.49
C VAL A 13 -15.84 52.33 2.36
N ALA A 14 -15.28 52.66 3.53
CA ALA A 14 -14.88 51.69 4.54
C ALA A 14 -16.14 51.08 5.22
N PRO A 15 -16.17 49.77 5.52
CA PRO A 15 -17.31 49.18 6.22
C PRO A 15 -17.36 49.61 7.68
N ILE A 16 -18.50 50.15 8.10
CA ILE A 16 -18.85 50.46 9.48
C ILE A 16 -19.18 49.13 10.19
N ALA A 17 -18.44 48.79 11.25
CA ALA A 17 -18.72 47.61 12.07
C ALA A 17 -19.99 47.80 12.92
N PRO A 18 -20.94 46.86 12.92
CA PRO A 18 -21.95 46.75 13.97
C PRO A 18 -21.53 45.71 15.01
N ARG A 19 -21.88 46.02 16.26
CA ARG A 19 -21.62 45.28 17.49
C ARG A 19 -22.33 43.92 17.53
N GLU A 20 -21.75 43.07 18.38
CA GLU A 20 -22.01 41.67 18.66
C GLU A 20 -23.50 41.28 18.82
N GLN A 21 -23.87 40.20 18.12
CA GLN A 21 -24.93 39.26 18.49
C GLN A 21 -24.39 37.87 18.12
N GLU A 22 -24.20 37.01 19.12
CA GLU A 22 -23.73 35.63 18.96
C GLU A 22 -24.69 34.80 18.09
N ASP A 23 -24.19 34.23 16.99
CA ASP A 23 -24.67 32.94 16.48
C ASP A 23 -23.55 32.27 15.64
N GLY A 24 -23.29 31.01 15.96
CA GLY A 24 -22.08 30.29 15.61
C GLY A 24 -22.09 29.74 14.19
N SER A 25 -21.16 30.19 13.35
CA SER A 25 -20.61 29.38 12.26
C SER A 25 -19.27 29.96 11.78
N ARG A 26 -18.21 29.67 12.55
CA ARG A 26 -16.84 29.84 12.08
C ARG A 26 -16.56 28.70 11.09
N LEU A 27 -16.48 29.02 9.80
CA LEU A 27 -15.98 28.09 8.79
C LEU A 27 -14.49 27.87 9.09
N GLU A 28 -14.16 26.70 9.65
CA GLU A 28 -12.79 26.27 9.89
C GLU A 28 -12.09 26.04 8.55
N GLN A 29 -10.90 26.61 8.40
CA GLN A 29 -10.01 26.31 7.29
C GLN A 29 -9.59 24.85 7.41
N PRO A 30 -9.42 24.11 6.30
CA PRO A 30 -8.94 22.74 6.38
C PRO A 30 -7.50 22.79 6.89
N GLU A 31 -7.30 22.29 8.10
CA GLU A 31 -5.96 22.10 8.64
C GLU A 31 -5.20 21.10 7.76
N ASP A 32 -3.99 21.47 7.36
CA ASP A 32 -3.02 20.61 6.70
C ASP A 32 -2.54 19.56 7.72
N VAL A 33 -3.37 18.53 7.92
CA VAL A 33 -3.03 17.37 8.75
C VAL A 33 -2.05 16.48 7.98
N ASN A 34 -0.78 16.84 8.04
CA ASN A 34 0.31 15.88 7.87
C ASN A 34 0.34 14.97 9.11
N GLU A 35 -0.68 14.14 9.30
CA GLU A 35 -0.64 13.03 10.25
C GLU A 35 0.33 11.99 9.68
N GLU A 36 1.54 11.98 10.24
CA GLU A 36 2.36 10.79 10.23
C GLU A 36 1.52 9.68 10.90
N PRO A 37 1.28 8.53 10.22
CA PRO A 37 0.50 7.48 10.83
C PRO A 37 1.15 7.11 12.16
N ALA A 38 0.35 7.09 13.22
CA ALA A 38 0.87 6.83 14.56
C ALA A 38 1.75 5.57 14.54
N PRO A 39 2.91 5.59 15.23
CA PRO A 39 3.75 4.41 15.31
C PRO A 39 2.91 3.27 15.87
N ILE A 40 2.90 2.13 15.16
CA ILE A 40 2.17 0.94 15.56
C ILE A 40 2.56 0.63 17.00
N THR A 41 1.59 0.68 17.90
CA THR A 41 1.87 0.48 19.33
C THR A 41 2.06 -1.02 19.59
N ASP A 42 2.95 -1.39 20.52
CA ASP A 42 3.12 -2.80 20.95
C ASP A 42 1.79 -3.44 21.40
N GLN A 43 0.84 -2.60 21.82
CA GLN A 43 -0.50 -2.98 22.25
C GLN A 43 -1.43 -3.36 21.07
N GLU A 44 -1.28 -2.72 19.91
CA GLU A 44 -1.99 -3.10 18.66
C GLU A 44 -1.38 -4.34 18.01
N VAL A 45 -0.09 -4.61 18.24
CA VAL A 45 0.57 -5.87 17.85
C VAL A 45 0.12 -7.04 18.76
N GLY A 46 -0.21 -6.75 20.02
CA GLY A 46 -0.46 -7.74 21.07
C GLY A 46 -1.81 -8.48 21.03
N GLU A 47 -2.82 -7.98 20.30
CA GLU A 47 -4.14 -8.64 20.19
C GLU A 47 -4.33 -9.53 18.95
N TYR A 48 -3.37 -9.56 18.03
CA TYR A 48 -3.30 -10.62 17.02
C TYR A 48 -2.80 -11.87 17.71
N ARG A 49 -3.65 -12.90 17.79
CA ARG A 49 -3.34 -14.15 18.48
C ARG A 49 -1.98 -14.64 17.98
N GLU A 50 -1.12 -15.17 18.84
CA GLU A 50 0.20 -15.65 18.40
C GLU A 50 0.11 -16.61 17.19
N GLN A 51 -1.02 -17.31 17.04
CA GLN A 51 -1.34 -18.15 15.89
C GLN A 51 -1.55 -17.39 14.57
N ASP A 52 -2.05 -16.16 14.59
CA ASP A 52 -2.24 -15.32 13.40
C ASP A 52 -0.90 -14.86 12.81
N ARG A 53 0.17 -14.88 13.61
CA ARG A 53 1.54 -14.56 13.16
C ARG A 53 2.19 -15.70 12.38
N TYR A 54 1.68 -16.93 12.53
CA TYR A 54 2.30 -18.11 11.93
C TYR A 54 1.58 -18.57 10.67
N LEU A 55 2.37 -18.97 9.67
CA LEU A 55 1.81 -19.66 8.51
C LEU A 55 1.21 -21.01 8.93
N PRO A 56 0.14 -21.49 8.26
CA PRO A 56 -0.46 -22.79 8.60
C PRO A 56 0.59 -23.92 8.57
N ILE A 57 0.70 -24.66 9.68
CA ILE A 57 1.70 -25.73 9.84
C ILE A 57 1.63 -26.80 8.74
N ALA A 58 0.44 -27.02 8.18
CA ALA A 58 0.24 -27.95 7.06
C ALA A 58 0.97 -27.49 5.78
N ASN A 59 0.98 -26.18 5.50
CA ASN A 59 1.66 -25.63 4.34
C ASN A 59 3.18 -25.68 4.53
N VAL A 60 3.68 -25.31 5.72
CA VAL A 60 5.10 -25.46 6.09
C VAL A 60 5.54 -26.91 5.97
N SER A 61 4.78 -27.84 6.58
CA SER A 61 5.09 -29.27 6.54
C SER A 61 5.11 -29.84 5.11
N ARG A 62 4.24 -29.35 4.21
CA ARG A 62 4.22 -29.79 2.80
C ARG A 62 5.49 -29.37 2.07
N ILE A 63 5.92 -28.12 2.25
CA ILE A 63 7.13 -27.57 1.63
C ILE A 63 8.37 -28.30 2.19
N MET A 64 8.49 -28.43 3.51
CA MET A 64 9.61 -29.17 4.11
C MET A 64 9.68 -30.61 3.58
N LYS A 65 8.53 -31.27 3.35
CA LYS A 65 8.50 -32.62 2.82
C LYS A 65 8.96 -32.71 1.36
N SER A 66 8.75 -31.66 0.56
CA SER A 66 9.26 -31.59 -0.82
C SER A 66 10.78 -31.46 -0.91
N SER A 67 11.43 -30.97 0.15
CA SER A 67 12.88 -30.78 0.21
C SER A 67 13.64 -32.02 0.73
N VAL A 68 12.93 -33.12 1.02
CA VAL A 68 13.52 -34.36 1.54
C VAL A 68 12.98 -35.58 0.79
N PRO A 69 13.62 -36.76 0.86
CA PRO A 69 13.08 -37.97 0.27
C PRO A 69 11.66 -38.30 0.74
N SER A 70 10.85 -38.90 -0.13
CA SER A 70 9.44 -39.24 0.15
C SER A 70 9.30 -40.14 1.38
N THR A 71 10.25 -41.05 1.60
CA THR A 71 10.31 -41.99 2.73
C THR A 71 10.73 -41.36 4.06
N ALA A 72 11.35 -40.18 4.05
CA ALA A 72 11.84 -39.53 5.26
C ALA A 72 10.67 -39.11 6.18
N LYS A 73 10.90 -39.03 7.50
CA LYS A 73 9.94 -38.46 8.45
C LYS A 73 10.50 -37.15 8.99
N ILE A 74 9.62 -36.18 9.24
CA ILE A 74 9.98 -34.89 9.83
C ILE A 74 9.33 -34.84 11.21
N ALA A 75 10.14 -34.63 12.24
CA ALA A 75 9.68 -34.51 13.62
C ALA A 75 8.72 -33.31 13.80
N LYS A 76 7.86 -33.37 14.81
CA LYS A 76 6.91 -32.29 15.14
C LYS A 76 7.67 -30.99 15.43
N ASP A 77 8.64 -31.05 16.33
CA ASP A 77 9.42 -29.90 16.80
C ASP A 77 10.21 -29.24 15.66
N ALA A 78 10.68 -30.03 14.68
CA ALA A 78 11.33 -29.50 13.49
C ALA A 78 10.37 -28.66 12.62
N LYS A 79 9.09 -29.03 12.55
CA LYS A 79 8.08 -28.26 11.80
C LYS A 79 7.74 -26.96 12.52
N GLU A 80 7.65 -27.02 13.85
CA GLU A 80 7.38 -25.85 14.70
C GLU A 80 8.55 -24.86 14.64
N CYS A 81 9.79 -25.35 14.74
CA CYS A 81 10.99 -24.52 14.57
C CYS A 81 11.03 -23.83 13.19
N VAL A 82 10.77 -24.55 12.10
CA VAL A 82 10.75 -23.92 10.77
C VAL A 82 9.57 -22.96 10.59
N GLN A 83 8.43 -23.21 11.23
CA GLN A 83 7.29 -22.29 11.24
C GLN A 83 7.62 -20.96 11.95
N GLU A 84 8.37 -21.01 13.04
CA GLU A 84 8.90 -19.83 13.72
C GLU A 84 9.92 -19.11 12.82
N CYS A 85 10.91 -19.84 12.30
CA CYS A 85 11.95 -19.25 11.44
C CYS A 85 11.40 -18.59 10.18
N VAL A 86 10.38 -19.16 9.52
CA VAL A 86 9.80 -18.54 8.32
C VAL A 86 9.03 -17.27 8.64
N SER A 87 8.43 -17.20 9.83
CA SER A 87 7.71 -16.00 10.29
C SER A 87 8.70 -14.89 10.60
N GLU A 88 9.81 -15.22 11.28
CA GLU A 88 10.92 -14.31 11.50
C GLU A 88 11.57 -13.87 10.18
N PHE A 89 11.74 -14.78 9.21
CA PHE A 89 12.27 -14.46 7.89
C PHE A 89 11.41 -13.41 7.16
N ILE A 90 10.08 -13.52 7.22
CA ILE A 90 9.17 -12.51 6.65
C ILE A 90 9.41 -11.16 7.31
N SER A 91 9.46 -11.10 8.63
CA SER A 91 9.73 -9.87 9.38
C SER A 91 11.10 -9.28 9.02
N PHE A 92 12.14 -10.12 8.98
CA PHE A 92 13.51 -9.71 8.66
C PHE A 92 13.64 -9.06 7.28
N ILE A 93 13.14 -9.72 6.23
CA ILE A 93 13.14 -9.17 4.87
C ILE A 93 12.31 -7.88 4.81
N THR A 94 11.14 -7.88 5.45
CA THR A 94 10.23 -6.73 5.40
C THR A 94 10.83 -5.52 6.11
N SER A 95 11.56 -5.71 7.21
CA SER A 95 12.28 -4.64 7.91
C SER A 95 13.36 -3.99 7.04
N GLU A 96 14.20 -4.78 6.38
CA GLU A 96 15.23 -4.28 5.46
C GLU A 96 14.61 -3.51 4.27
N ALA A 97 13.52 -4.05 3.70
CA ALA A 97 12.79 -3.39 2.61
C ALA A 97 12.10 -2.10 3.08
N ALA A 98 11.57 -2.08 4.31
CA ALA A 98 10.97 -0.90 4.91
C ALA A 98 12.01 0.21 5.11
N GLU A 99 13.21 -0.12 5.59
CA GLU A 99 14.32 0.82 5.74
C GLU A 99 14.67 1.47 4.39
N LYS A 100 14.82 0.67 3.33
CA LYS A 100 15.07 1.16 1.97
C LYS A 100 13.95 2.10 1.48
N CYS A 101 12.69 1.70 1.67
CA CYS A 101 11.52 2.50 1.28
C CYS A 101 11.48 3.84 2.02
N GLN A 102 11.75 3.84 3.33
CA GLN A 102 11.79 5.04 4.16
C GLN A 102 12.94 5.97 3.78
N LEU A 103 14.13 5.41 3.48
CA LEU A 103 15.28 6.18 3.02
C LEU A 103 14.97 6.95 1.72
N GLU A 104 14.11 6.37 0.86
CA GLU A 104 13.62 7.01 -0.37
C GLU A 104 12.39 7.92 -0.15
N LYS A 105 12.03 8.20 1.12
CA LYS A 105 10.88 9.03 1.51
C LYS A 105 9.55 8.52 0.97
N ARG A 106 9.42 7.21 0.77
CA ARG A 106 8.17 6.54 0.36
C ARG A 106 7.48 5.94 1.58
N LYS A 107 6.14 6.00 1.58
CA LYS A 107 5.29 5.39 2.63
C LYS A 107 4.81 3.97 2.28
N THR A 108 5.05 3.51 1.06
CA THR A 108 4.56 2.21 0.56
C THR A 108 5.73 1.38 0.04
N ILE A 109 5.90 0.20 0.64
CA ILE A 109 6.89 -0.79 0.21
C ILE A 109 6.47 -1.36 -1.15
N GLY A 110 7.36 -1.24 -2.14
CA GLY A 110 7.17 -1.77 -3.49
C GLY A 110 7.92 -3.10 -3.69
N GLY A 111 7.65 -3.76 -4.82
CA GLY A 111 8.37 -4.99 -5.19
C GLY A 111 9.88 -4.78 -5.38
N GLU A 112 10.31 -3.58 -5.76
CA GLU A 112 11.73 -3.24 -5.91
C GLU A 112 12.48 -3.18 -4.56
N ASP A 113 11.79 -2.78 -3.48
CA ASP A 113 12.37 -2.77 -2.13
C ASP A 113 12.66 -4.19 -1.64
N ILE A 114 11.76 -5.12 -1.93
CA ILE A 114 11.94 -6.54 -1.61
C ILE A 114 13.12 -7.12 -2.39
N LEU A 115 13.27 -6.75 -3.67
CA LEU A 115 14.40 -7.20 -4.49
C LEU A 115 15.73 -6.64 -3.96
N TYR A 116 15.74 -5.38 -3.52
CA TYR A 116 16.91 -4.78 -2.88
C TYR A 116 17.27 -5.52 -1.59
N ALA A 117 16.30 -5.74 -0.69
CA ALA A 117 16.52 -6.43 0.58
C ALA A 117 17.05 -7.85 0.38
N MET A 118 16.52 -8.59 -0.59
CA MET A 118 17.02 -9.93 -0.91
C MET A 118 18.49 -9.90 -1.38
N GLY A 119 18.89 -8.89 -2.17
CA GLY A 119 20.27 -8.73 -2.58
C GLY A 119 21.20 -8.30 -1.44
N SER A 120 20.80 -7.31 -0.63
CA SER A 120 21.63 -6.79 0.47
C SER A 120 21.90 -7.84 1.54
N LEU A 121 20.94 -8.74 1.77
CA LEU A 121 21.02 -9.80 2.77
C LEU A 121 21.68 -11.10 2.25
N GLY A 122 22.15 -11.12 0.99
CA GLY A 122 22.87 -12.26 0.40
C GLY A 122 21.99 -13.38 -0.15
N PHE A 123 20.72 -13.10 -0.42
CA PHE A 123 19.76 -14.02 -1.06
C PHE A 123 19.66 -13.81 -2.59
N ASP A 124 20.78 -13.50 -3.25
CA ASP A 124 20.82 -13.10 -4.68
C ASP A 124 20.11 -14.09 -5.62
N ASN A 125 20.28 -15.39 -5.38
CA ASN A 125 19.63 -16.44 -6.18
C ASN A 125 18.08 -16.33 -6.13
N TYR A 126 17.54 -15.92 -4.98
CA TYR A 126 16.10 -15.69 -4.82
C TYR A 126 15.68 -14.34 -5.42
N ALA A 127 16.52 -13.30 -5.33
CA ALA A 127 16.25 -12.01 -5.95
C ALA A 127 16.07 -12.14 -7.48
N GLU A 128 16.94 -12.89 -8.15
CA GLU A 128 16.81 -13.16 -9.59
C GLU A 128 15.50 -13.88 -9.95
N CYS A 129 15.10 -14.88 -9.15
CA CYS A 129 13.82 -15.55 -9.35
C CYS A 129 12.65 -14.58 -9.16
N LEU A 130 12.69 -13.75 -8.12
CA LEU A 130 11.64 -12.78 -7.79
C LEU A 130 11.48 -11.69 -8.86
N LYS A 131 12.56 -11.26 -9.52
CA LYS A 131 12.48 -10.30 -10.66
C LYS A 131 11.54 -10.80 -11.75
N VAL A 132 11.65 -12.08 -12.10
CA VAL A 132 10.77 -12.71 -13.10
C VAL A 132 9.32 -12.75 -12.61
N HIS A 133 9.10 -13.06 -11.34
CA HIS A 133 7.76 -13.05 -10.74
C HIS A 133 7.14 -11.65 -10.71
N LEU A 134 7.90 -10.62 -10.36
CA LEU A 134 7.45 -9.23 -10.34
C LEU A 134 7.04 -8.75 -11.74
N ALA A 135 7.84 -9.07 -12.77
CA ALA A 135 7.50 -8.76 -14.14
C ALA A 135 6.19 -9.42 -14.58
N LYS A 136 6.02 -10.72 -14.28
CA LYS A 136 4.77 -11.45 -14.55
C LYS A 136 3.58 -10.84 -13.82
N LEU A 137 3.73 -10.48 -12.54
CA LEU A 137 2.68 -9.87 -11.74
C LEU A 137 2.19 -8.55 -12.35
N ARG A 138 3.13 -7.68 -12.78
CA ARG A 138 2.80 -6.41 -13.47
C ARG A 138 1.99 -6.65 -14.74
N VAL A 139 2.41 -7.60 -15.59
CA VAL A 139 1.66 -7.95 -16.82
C VAL A 139 0.24 -8.43 -16.49
N HIS A 140 0.07 -9.29 -15.47
CA HIS A 140 -1.26 -9.76 -15.08
C HIS A 140 -2.14 -8.63 -14.53
N GLN A 141 -1.57 -7.69 -13.76
CA GLN A 141 -2.32 -6.54 -13.25
C GLN A 141 -2.78 -5.61 -14.39
N HIS A 142 -1.91 -5.36 -15.39
CA HIS A 142 -2.27 -4.57 -16.57
C HIS A 142 -3.26 -5.30 -17.51
N GLY A 143 -3.15 -6.62 -17.64
CA GLY A 143 -4.09 -7.44 -18.42
C GLY A 143 -5.49 -7.52 -17.80
N ASN A 144 -5.58 -7.58 -16.47
CA ASN A 144 -6.87 -7.56 -15.76
C ASN A 144 -7.55 -6.18 -15.83
N ALA A 145 -6.79 -5.08 -15.84
CA ALA A 145 -7.34 -3.73 -15.95
C ALA A 145 -7.99 -3.47 -17.33
N ALA A 146 -7.51 -4.12 -18.40
CA ALA A 146 -8.09 -4.02 -19.74
C ALA A 146 -9.38 -4.86 -19.91
N GLY A 147 -9.63 -5.86 -19.05
CA GLY A 147 -10.81 -6.73 -19.11
C GLY A 147 -12.05 -6.19 -18.38
N ALA A 148 -11.90 -5.15 -17.54
CA ALA A 148 -12.99 -4.60 -16.74
C ALA A 148 -13.81 -3.51 -17.46
N GLY A 149 -13.48 -3.15 -18.71
CA GLY A 149 -14.01 -1.99 -19.42
C GLY A 149 -14.98 -2.26 -20.59
N GLY A 150 -15.41 -3.49 -20.84
CA GLY A 150 -16.21 -3.75 -22.04
C GLY A 150 -17.05 -5.02 -22.00
N SER A 151 -18.24 -4.96 -21.41
CA SER A 151 -19.34 -5.83 -21.84
C SER A 151 -20.66 -5.06 -21.71
N GLY A 152 -20.97 -4.33 -22.77
CA GLY A 152 -22.12 -3.46 -22.85
C GLY A 152 -22.28 -2.89 -24.25
N ARG A 153 -22.56 -3.76 -25.22
CA ARG A 153 -23.41 -3.43 -26.39
C ARG A 153 -23.74 -4.69 -27.18
N GLY A 154 -25.05 -4.86 -27.39
CA GLY A 154 -25.66 -6.00 -28.04
C GLY A 154 -25.21 -6.18 -29.48
N VAL A 155 -25.32 -7.42 -29.94
CA VAL A 155 -25.41 -7.73 -31.35
C VAL A 155 -26.79 -8.35 -31.54
N ASP A 156 -27.55 -7.64 -32.34
CA ASP A 156 -28.92 -7.93 -32.74
C ASP A 156 -29.08 -9.34 -33.30
N ARG A 157 -30.27 -9.89 -33.04
CA ARG A 157 -30.84 -11.01 -33.78
C ARG A 157 -30.85 -10.66 -35.26
N ILE A 158 -30.32 -11.54 -36.09
CA ILE A 158 -30.63 -11.59 -37.52
C ILE A 158 -31.21 -12.98 -37.76
N ASP A 159 -32.53 -13.00 -37.98
CA ASP A 159 -33.29 -14.05 -38.65
C ASP A 159 -33.04 -14.01 -40.18
N GLU A 160 -33.44 -15.09 -40.88
CA GLU A 160 -33.37 -15.39 -42.35
C GLU A 160 -32.05 -16.07 -42.81
N ASP A 161 -32.00 -17.23 -43.47
CA ASP A 161 -32.95 -18.13 -44.17
C ASP A 161 -32.57 -19.61 -43.89
#